data_AF-A0A7R9U8L7-F1
#
_entry.id   AF-A0A7R9U8L7-F1
#
_cell.length_a   1.000
_cell.length_b   1.000
_cell.length_c   1.000
_cell.angle_alpha   90.00
_cell.angle_beta   90.00
_cell.angle_gamma   90.00
#
_symmetry.space_group_name_H-M   'P 1'
#
loop_
_entity.id
_entity.type
_entity.pdbx_description
1 polymer ?
#
loop_
_entity_poly.entity_id
_entity_poly.type
_entity_poly.pdbx_seq_one_letter_code
_entity_poly.pdbx_strand_id
1 'polypeptide(L)'
;SSAAPALQAEGDFRRSQRQLILLLRHASKCPHNPEAGQQCPVTQHCAKMKRVWAHIIECDDHHCQTPHCVSSRYVLSHYHRCRDSECQVCVPVRLAVRQSLESKAERDDPIESLAEQLRSLEALDE
;
A
#
# COMPACT_ATOMS: atom_id res chain seq x y z
N SER A 1 -29.87 14.61 -20.96
CA SER A 1 -28.66 13.77 -20.84
C SER A 1 -27.90 14.12 -19.58
N SER A 2 -27.83 13.21 -18.60
CA SER A 2 -27.24 13.49 -17.27
C SER A 2 -26.44 12.31 -16.70
N ALA A 3 -25.76 11.51 -17.55
CA ALA A 3 -24.98 10.33 -17.13
C ALA A 3 -23.56 10.66 -16.62
N ALA A 4 -23.01 11.83 -16.96
CA ALA A 4 -21.66 12.24 -16.59
C ALA A 4 -21.37 12.27 -15.06
N PRO A 5 -22.23 12.85 -14.19
CA PRO A 5 -21.95 12.91 -12.75
C PRO A 5 -21.93 11.53 -12.07
N ALA A 6 -22.75 10.57 -12.52
CA ALA A 6 -22.77 9.21 -11.97
C ALA A 6 -21.49 8.44 -12.31
N LEU A 7 -20.99 8.57 -13.55
CA LEU A 7 -19.74 7.93 -13.98
C LEU A 7 -18.51 8.49 -13.24
N GLN A 8 -18.52 9.79 -12.92
CA GLN A 8 -17.47 10.44 -12.14
C GLN A 8 -17.45 9.94 -10.69
N ALA A 9 -18.61 9.89 -10.03
CA ALA A 9 -18.75 9.39 -8.66
C ALA A 9 -18.27 7.92 -8.53
N GLU A 10 -18.61 7.07 -9.50
CA GLU A 10 -18.14 5.68 -9.56
C GLU A 10 -16.60 5.62 -9.69
N GLY A 11 -16.02 6.53 -10.48
CA GLY A 11 -14.58 6.69 -10.62
C GLY A 11 -13.88 7.11 -9.33
N ASP A 12 -14.45 8.08 -8.60
CA ASP A 12 -13.94 8.55 -7.31
C ASP A 12 -14.03 7.48 -6.22
N PHE A 13 -15.12 6.72 -6.22
CA PHE A 13 -15.29 5.60 -5.30
C PHE A 13 -14.21 4.54 -5.51
N ARG A 14 -13.97 4.12 -6.76
CA ARG A 14 -12.90 3.17 -7.09
C ARG A 14 -11.51 3.70 -6.72
N ARG A 15 -11.23 4.99 -6.99
CA ARG A 15 -9.96 5.62 -6.58
C ARG A 15 -9.77 5.56 -5.06
N SER A 16 -10.81 5.86 -4.31
CA SER A 16 -10.80 5.82 -2.84
C SER A 16 -10.53 4.42 -2.31
N GLN A 17 -11.16 3.40 -2.90
CA GLN A 17 -10.92 1.99 -2.53
C GLN A 17 -9.48 1.56 -2.81
N ARG A 18 -8.92 1.92 -3.97
CA ARG A 18 -7.51 1.64 -4.31
C ARG A 18 -6.56 2.27 -3.29
N GLN A 19 -6.77 3.54 -2.95
CA GLN A 19 -5.95 4.26 -1.98
C GLN A 19 -6.05 3.63 -0.58
N LEU A 20 -7.25 3.26 -0.14
CA LEU A 20 -7.45 2.61 1.15
C LEU A 20 -6.68 1.29 1.25
N ILE A 21 -6.69 0.45 0.21
CA ILE A 21 -5.91 -0.81 0.20
C ILE A 21 -4.41 -0.53 0.31
N LEU A 22 -3.89 0.43 -0.48
CA LEU A 22 -2.46 0.77 -0.48
C LEU A 22 -2.00 1.30 0.88
N LEU A 23 -2.81 2.18 1.49
CA LEU A 23 -2.55 2.74 2.82
C LEU A 23 -2.56 1.67 3.92
N LEU A 24 -3.54 0.77 3.91
CA LEU A 24 -3.63 -0.32 4.88
C LEU A 24 -2.47 -1.31 4.71
N ARG A 25 -2.10 -1.65 3.46
CA ARG A 25 -0.92 -2.48 3.17
C ARG A 25 0.37 -1.83 3.66
N HIS A 26 0.51 -0.51 3.51
CA HIS A 26 1.66 0.21 4.06
C HIS A 26 1.66 0.15 5.59
N ALA A 27 0.53 0.52 6.22
CA ALA A 27 0.40 0.57 7.68
C ALA A 27 0.74 -0.76 8.36
N SER A 28 0.33 -1.88 7.77
CA SER A 28 0.58 -3.23 8.30
C SER A 28 2.05 -3.66 8.28
N LYS A 29 2.88 -3.02 7.45
CA LYS A 29 4.30 -3.37 7.27
C LYS A 29 5.28 -2.27 7.65
N CYS A 30 4.78 -1.06 7.91
CA CYS A 30 5.63 0.09 8.19
C CYS A 30 6.27 -0.06 9.59
N PRO A 31 7.61 0.01 9.72
CA PRO A 31 8.28 -0.18 11.00
C PRO A 31 8.18 1.04 11.94
N HIS A 32 7.87 2.22 11.41
CA HIS A 32 7.82 3.45 12.19
C HIS A 32 6.69 3.41 13.22
N ASN A 33 7.04 3.64 14.48
CA ASN A 33 6.09 3.72 15.58
C ASN A 33 5.77 5.20 15.91
N PRO A 34 4.56 5.70 15.58
CA PRO A 34 4.18 7.07 15.90
C PRO A 34 4.11 7.34 17.42
N GLU A 35 3.88 6.32 18.24
CA GLU A 35 3.85 6.46 19.71
C GLU A 35 5.25 6.65 20.30
N ALA A 36 6.28 6.15 19.60
CA ALA A 36 7.68 6.40 19.93
C ALA A 36 8.23 7.69 19.27
N GLY A 37 7.35 8.56 18.74
CA GLY A 37 7.73 9.79 18.05
C GLY A 37 8.32 9.59 16.65
N GLN A 38 8.31 8.38 16.11
CA GLN A 38 8.86 8.09 14.79
C GLN A 38 7.84 8.45 13.70
N GLN A 39 8.20 9.40 12.84
CA GLN A 39 7.36 9.81 11.71
C GLN A 39 7.61 8.92 10.50
N CYS A 40 6.54 8.56 9.80
CA CYS A 40 6.66 7.79 8.57
C CYS A 40 7.03 8.72 7.40
N PRO A 41 8.14 8.46 6.67
CA PRO A 41 8.57 9.32 5.57
C PRO A 41 7.73 9.13 4.30
N VAL A 42 6.89 8.09 4.23
CA VAL A 42 6.13 7.73 3.02
C VAL A 42 4.79 8.47 2.95
N THR A 43 4.09 8.62 4.08
CA THR A 43 2.77 9.27 4.10
C THR A 43 2.39 9.73 5.49
N GLN A 44 1.81 10.94 5.57
CA GLN A 44 1.23 11.49 6.79
C GLN A 44 0.05 10.68 7.33
N HIS A 45 -0.59 9.85 6.49
CA HIS A 45 -1.75 9.04 6.89
C HIS A 45 -1.36 7.75 7.62
N CYS A 46 -0.06 7.42 7.70
CA CYS A 46 0.43 6.15 8.25
C CYS A 46 -0.04 5.92 9.68
N ALA A 47 0.11 6.91 10.57
CA ALA A 47 -0.28 6.78 11.98
C ALA A 47 -1.78 6.49 12.15
N LYS A 48 -2.64 7.16 11.37
CA LYS A 48 -4.09 6.90 11.38
C LYS A 48 -4.40 5.49 10.90
N MET A 49 -3.78 5.08 9.79
CA MET A 49 -4.03 3.79 9.17
C MET A 49 -3.46 2.61 9.99
N LYS A 50 -2.41 2.82 10.78
CA LYS A 50 -1.92 1.84 11.77
C LYS A 50 -2.97 1.55 12.84
N ARG A 51 -3.65 2.58 13.36
CA ARG A 51 -4.76 2.39 14.33
C ARG A 51 -5.93 1.64 13.72
N VAL A 52 -6.32 2.01 12.49
CA VAL A 52 -7.37 1.29 11.75
C VAL A 52 -6.97 -0.17 11.54
N TRP A 53 -5.73 -0.41 11.10
CA TRP A 53 -5.21 -1.76 10.89
C TRP A 53 -5.26 -2.60 12.18
N ALA A 54 -4.74 -2.08 13.30
CA ALA A 54 -4.77 -2.75 14.59
C ALA A 54 -6.20 -3.11 15.03
N HIS A 55 -7.16 -2.22 14.78
CA HIS A 55 -8.56 -2.49 15.09
C HIS A 55 -9.18 -3.58 14.19
N ILE A 56 -9.01 -3.50 12.87
CA ILE A 56 -9.71 -4.40 11.94
C ILE A 56 -9.18 -5.85 11.94
N ILE A 57 -7.98 -6.09 12.47
CA ILE A 57 -7.46 -7.46 12.67
C ILE A 57 -8.12 -8.17 13.84
N GLU A 58 -8.68 -7.43 14.80
CA GLU A 58 -9.36 -7.94 16.00
C GLU A 58 -10.89 -7.78 15.92
N CYS A 59 -11.39 -6.93 15.03
CA CYS A 59 -12.82 -6.63 14.93
C CYS A 59 -13.57 -7.56 13.96
N ASP A 60 -14.59 -8.25 14.47
CA ASP A 60 -15.52 -9.08 13.71
C ASP A 60 -16.94 -8.49 13.58
N ASP A 61 -17.26 -7.44 14.36
CA ASP A 61 -18.56 -6.76 14.32
C ASP A 61 -18.87 -6.17 12.93
N HIS A 62 -20.02 -6.57 12.40
CA HIS A 62 -20.51 -6.17 11.08
C HIS A 62 -21.12 -4.76 11.10
N HIS A 63 -21.49 -4.25 12.28
CA HIS A 63 -22.10 -2.94 12.48
C HIS A 63 -21.18 -1.99 13.25
N CYS A 64 -19.87 -2.27 13.23
CA CYS A 64 -18.88 -1.51 13.97
C CYS A 64 -18.92 -0.02 13.58
N GLN A 65 -19.04 0.84 14.59
CA GLN A 65 -19.11 2.30 14.39
C GLN A 65 -17.73 2.96 14.31
N THR A 66 -16.65 2.20 14.53
CA THR A 66 -15.29 2.71 14.41
C THR A 66 -15.07 3.25 12.99
N PRO A 67 -14.69 4.52 12.83
CA PRO A 67 -14.48 5.12 11.52
C PRO A 67 -13.52 4.29 10.67
N HIS A 68 -13.91 4.04 9.41
CA HIS A 68 -13.16 3.24 8.44
C HIS A 68 -13.08 1.73 8.74
N CYS A 69 -13.64 1.20 9.83
CA CYS A 69 -13.57 -0.23 10.12
C CYS A 69 -14.30 -1.07 9.06
N VAL A 70 -15.62 -0.90 8.94
CA VAL A 70 -16.47 -1.70 8.03
C VAL A 70 -16.01 -1.58 6.58
N SER A 71 -15.71 -0.36 6.12
CA SER A 71 -15.22 -0.13 4.75
C SER A 71 -13.84 -0.77 4.50
N SER A 72 -12.92 -0.69 5.46
CA SER A 72 -11.60 -1.33 5.35
C SER A 72 -11.70 -2.85 5.31
N ARG A 73 -12.51 -3.45 6.20
CA ARG A 73 -12.75 -4.90 6.21
C ARG A 73 -13.36 -5.37 4.88
N TYR A 74 -14.33 -4.64 4.35
CA TYR A 74 -14.96 -4.94 3.06
C TYR A 74 -13.95 -4.89 1.90
N VAL A 75 -13.22 -3.78 1.76
CA VAL A 75 -12.31 -3.59 0.61
C VAL A 75 -11.14 -4.57 0.64
N LEU A 76 -10.59 -4.87 1.83
CA LEU A 76 -9.53 -5.87 1.97
C LEU A 76 -10.05 -7.27 1.68
N SER A 77 -11.24 -7.62 2.20
CA SER A 77 -11.88 -8.91 1.94
C SER A 77 -12.11 -9.13 0.45
N HIS A 78 -12.58 -8.10 -0.28
CA HIS A 78 -12.69 -8.13 -1.72
C HIS A 78 -11.31 -8.34 -2.36
N TYR A 79 -10.32 -7.52 -2.04
CA TYR A 79 -8.98 -7.59 -2.63
C TYR A 79 -8.33 -8.98 -2.48
N HIS A 80 -8.47 -9.61 -1.31
CA HIS A 80 -7.92 -10.93 -1.01
C HIS A 80 -8.59 -12.06 -1.79
N ARG A 81 -9.90 -11.98 -2.03
CA ARG A 81 -10.67 -13.05 -2.70
C ARG A 81 -10.88 -12.83 -4.20
N CYS A 82 -10.76 -11.59 -4.67
CA CYS A 82 -11.02 -11.23 -6.05
C CYS A 82 -9.99 -11.89 -6.98
N ARG A 83 -10.45 -12.57 -8.04
CA ARG A 83 -9.60 -13.11 -9.10
C ARG A 83 -9.88 -12.55 -10.50
N ASP A 84 -10.82 -11.63 -10.57
CA ASP A 84 -11.19 -10.95 -11.81
C ASP A 84 -10.00 -10.12 -12.34
N SER A 85 -9.61 -10.40 -13.58
CA SER A 85 -8.52 -9.75 -14.32
C SER A 85 -8.89 -8.38 -14.86
N GLU A 86 -10.18 -8.03 -14.85
CA GLU A 86 -10.69 -6.72 -15.28
C GLU A 86 -11.15 -5.87 -14.08
N CYS A 87 -10.98 -6.37 -12.85
CA CYS A 87 -11.38 -5.68 -11.64
C CYS A 87 -10.66 -4.33 -11.53
N GLN A 88 -11.43 -3.25 -11.72
CA GLN A 88 -10.92 -1.89 -11.73
C GLN A 88 -10.35 -1.44 -10.37
N VAL A 89 -10.59 -2.16 -9.28
CA VAL A 89 -9.98 -1.86 -7.97
C VAL A 89 -8.70 -2.66 -7.77
N CYS A 90 -8.77 -3.97 -7.98
CA CYS A 90 -7.69 -4.89 -7.62
C CYS A 90 -6.51 -4.84 -8.59
N VAL A 91 -6.77 -4.75 -9.90
CA VAL A 91 -5.70 -4.81 -10.92
C VAL A 91 -4.70 -3.65 -10.76
N PRO A 92 -5.13 -2.38 -10.67
CA PRO A 92 -4.19 -1.27 -10.48
C PRO A 92 -3.40 -1.37 -9.17
N VAL A 93 -4.04 -1.85 -8.08
CA VAL A 93 -3.37 -2.03 -6.79
C VAL A 93 -2.29 -3.10 -6.87
N ARG A 94 -2.56 -4.25 -7.50
CA ARG A 94 -1.57 -5.32 -7.69
C ARG A 94 -0.36 -4.85 -8.49
N LEU A 95 -0.60 -4.07 -9.56
CA LEU A 95 0.48 -3.49 -10.37
C LEU A 95 1.35 -2.54 -9.54
N ALA A 96 0.74 -1.60 -8.81
CA ALA A 96 1.48 -0.68 -7.93
C ALA A 96 2.28 -1.41 -6.85
N VAL A 97 1.72 -2.49 -6.29
CA VAL A 97 2.41 -3.34 -5.31
C VAL A 97 3.60 -4.07 -5.93
N ARG A 98 3.47 -4.62 -7.14
CA ARG A 98 4.57 -5.30 -7.85
C ARG A 98 5.71 -4.33 -8.14
N GLN A 99 5.40 -3.17 -8.71
CA GLN A 99 6.38 -2.11 -8.98
C GLN A 99 7.14 -1.69 -7.72
N SER A 100 6.43 -1.53 -6.59
CA SER A 100 7.08 -1.18 -5.32
C SER A 100 8.03 -2.26 -4.78
N LEU A 101 7.86 -3.52 -5.19
CA LEU A 101 8.76 -4.62 -4.82
C LEU A 101 9.95 -4.70 -5.77
N GLU A 102 9.72 -4.52 -7.07
CA GLU A 102 10.78 -4.46 -8.08
C GLU A 102 11.73 -3.30 -7.79
N SER A 103 11.22 -2.09 -7.54
CA SER A 103 12.04 -0.95 -7.14
C SER A 103 12.74 -1.12 -5.79
N LYS A 104 12.34 -2.09 -4.96
CA LYS A 104 13.09 -2.46 -3.75
C LYS A 104 14.23 -3.41 -4.09
N ALA A 105 13.94 -4.45 -4.87
CA ALA A 105 14.94 -5.42 -5.32
C ALA A 105 16.10 -4.77 -6.09
N GLU A 106 15.80 -3.85 -7.02
CA GLU A 106 16.82 -3.13 -7.80
C GLU A 106 17.74 -2.26 -6.94
N ARG A 107 17.26 -1.71 -5.81
CA ARG A 107 18.10 -0.93 -4.89
C ARG A 107 18.95 -1.81 -3.98
N ASP A 108 18.53 -3.04 -3.76
CA ASP A 108 19.20 -4.01 -2.90
C ASP A 108 20.00 -5.03 -3.75
N ASP A 109 20.31 -4.72 -5.03
CA ASP A 109 20.95 -5.64 -5.98
C ASP A 109 22.42 -5.91 -5.60
N PRO A 110 22.77 -7.15 -5.19
CA PRO A 110 24.13 -7.49 -4.78
C PRO A 110 25.14 -7.47 -5.93
N ILE A 111 24.69 -7.62 -7.18
CA ILE A 111 25.54 -7.66 -8.37
C ILE A 111 26.02 -6.25 -8.70
N GLU A 112 25.15 -5.24 -8.65
CA GLU A 112 25.57 -3.84 -8.83
C GLU A 112 26.49 -3.40 -7.68
N SER A 113 26.18 -3.77 -6.43
CA SER A 113 27.04 -3.49 -5.28
C SER A 113 28.42 -4.14 -5.40
N LEU A 114 28.50 -5.38 -5.89
CA LEU A 114 29.77 -6.05 -6.15
C LEU A 114 30.53 -5.40 -7.31
N ALA A 115 29.84 -4.99 -8.37
CA ALA A 115 30.46 -4.28 -9.50
C ALA A 115 31.06 -2.93 -9.07
N GLU A 116 30.39 -2.17 -8.21
CA GLU A 116 30.94 -0.94 -7.61
C GLU A 116 32.16 -1.20 -6.73
N GLN A 117 32.12 -2.28 -5.94
CA GLN A 117 33.25 -2.69 -5.11
C GLN A 117 34.47 -3.10 -5.94
N LEU A 118 34.28 -3.88 -7.01
CA LEU A 118 35.35 -4.27 -7.93
C LEU A 118 35.97 -3.05 -8.63
N ARG A 119 35.15 -2.14 -9.16
CA ARG A 119 35.61 -0.86 -9.74
C ARG A 119 36.44 -0.04 -8.75
N SER A 120 36.08 -0.09 -7.47
CA SER A 120 36.79 0.63 -6.41
C SER A 120 38.11 -0.05 -6.01
N LEU A 121 38.20 -1.38 -6.11
CA LEU A 121 39.45 -2.12 -5.89
C LEU A 121 40.46 -1.89 -7.02
N GLU A 122 40.00 -1.89 -8.27
CA GLU A 122 40.84 -1.61 -9.44
C GLU A 122 41.46 -0.20 -9.40
N ALA A 123 40.77 0.77 -8.78
CA ALA A 123 41.24 2.15 -8.64
C ALA A 123 42.28 2.37 -7.53
N LEU A 124 42.58 1.36 -6.69
CA LEU A 124 43.60 1.43 -5.64
C LEU A 124 44.94 0.78 -6.04
N ASP A 125 44.95 0.09 -7.18
CA ASP A 125 46.15 -0.54 -7.77
C ASP A 125 46.88 0.37 -8.78
N GLU A 126 46.43 1.63 -8.95
CA GLU A 126 47.11 2.72 -9.69
C GLU A 126 47.73 3.77 -8.74
#